data_AF-F8J9X7-F1
#
_entry.id   AF-F8J9X7-F1
#
_cell.length_a   1.000
_cell.length_b   1.000
_cell.length_c   1.000
_cell.angle_alpha   90.00
_cell.angle_beta   90.00
_cell.angle_gamma   90.00
#
_symmetry.space_group_name_H-M   'P 1'
#
loop_
_entity.id
_entity.type
_entity.pdbx_description
1 polymer ?
#
loop_
_entity_poly.entity_id
_entity_poly.type
_entity_poly.pdbx_seq_one_letter_code
_entity_poly.pdbx_strand_id
1 'polypeptide(L)' 'MSMAMQWIVLWGGIAIAASVFAAVLAGIKNRDLSYWTAWSFLVPPFALWLLFLPRNKGPRPRRPTLDEIDRHENGPL' A
#
# COMPACT_ATOMS: atom_id res chain seq x y z
N MET A 1 9.73 -30.77 -5.55
CA MET A 1 9.37 -29.40 -5.97
C MET A 1 10.50 -28.85 -6.83
N SER A 2 10.24 -28.27 -8.00
CA SER A 2 11.31 -27.73 -8.84
C SER A 2 11.94 -26.49 -8.18
N MET A 3 13.21 -26.20 -8.48
CA MET A 3 13.88 -24.99 -7.99
C MET A 3 13.09 -23.71 -8.34
N ALA A 4 12.55 -23.64 -9.57
CA ALA A 4 11.70 -22.53 -9.99
C ALA A 4 10.44 -22.37 -9.13
N MET A 5 9.76 -23.47 -8.79
CA MET A 5 8.57 -23.44 -7.93
C MET A 5 8.91 -22.94 -6.52
N GLN A 6 10.04 -23.38 -5.94
CA GLN A 6 10.48 -22.90 -4.63
C GLN A 6 10.70 -21.39 -4.62
N TRP A 7 11.34 -20.85 -5.65
CA TRP A 7 11.55 -19.41 -5.78
C TRP A 7 10.25 -18.61 -5.90
N ILE A 8 9.28 -19.10 -6.66
CA ILE A 8 7.96 -18.46 -6.80
C ILE A 8 7.25 -18.40 -5.45
N VAL A 9 7.23 -19.51 -4.70
CA VAL A 9 6.58 -19.58 -3.39
C VAL A 9 7.26 -18.64 -2.39
N LEU A 10 8.60 -18.64 -2.38
CA LEU A 10 9.37 -17.77 -1.49
C LEU A 10 9.13 -16.30 -1.81
N TRP A 11 9.15 -15.93 -3.09
CA TRP A 11 8.87 -14.57 -3.54
C TRP A 11 7.44 -14.13 -3.20
N GLY A 12 6.45 -14.98 -3.47
CA GLY A 12 5.04 -14.70 -3.16
C GLY A 12 4.80 -14.53 -1.66
N GLY A 13 5.41 -15.37 -0.83
CA GLY A 13 5.35 -15.24 0.63
C GLY A 13 5.95 -13.92 1.14
N ILE A 14 7.14 -13.55 0.62
CA ILE A 14 7.79 -12.28 0.96
C ILE A 14 6.94 -11.09 0.50
N ALA A 15 6.34 -11.14 -0.69
CA ALA A 15 5.47 -10.10 -1.21
C ALA A 15 4.21 -9.88 -0.35
N ILE A 16 3.55 -10.95 0.07
CA ILE A 16 2.38 -10.85 0.97
C ILE A 16 2.79 -10.26 2.32
N ALA A 17 3.88 -10.78 2.92
CA ALA A 17 4.38 -10.28 4.21
C ALA A 17 4.76 -8.78 4.14
N ALA A 18 5.46 -8.36 3.08
CA ALA A 18 5.83 -6.97 2.85
C ALA A 18 4.61 -6.06 2.64
N SER A 19 3.59 -6.54 1.92
CA SER A 19 2.32 -5.83 1.73
C SER A 19 1.59 -5.56 3.05
N VAL A 20 1.46 -6.57 3.92
CA VAL A 20 0.85 -6.42 5.25
C VAL A 20 1.68 -5.49 6.13
N PHE A 21 3.01 -5.65 6.13
CA PHE A 21 3.91 -4.80 6.89
C PHE A 21 3.81 -3.33 6.46
N ALA A 22 3.75 -3.06 5.14
CA ALA A 22 3.57 -1.73 4.60
C ALA A 22 2.21 -1.12 4.97
N ALA A 23 1.13 -1.92 4.96
CA ALA A 23 -0.18 -1.45 5.38
C ALA A 23 -0.17 -0.95 6.83
N VAL A 24 0.44 -1.72 7.74
CA VAL A 24 0.60 -1.33 9.15
C VAL A 24 1.40 -0.03 9.30
N LEU A 25 2.58 0.03 8.67
CA LEU A 25 3.43 1.21 8.76
C LEU A 25 2.79 2.46 8.13
N ALA A 26 2.12 2.31 6.98
CA ALA A 26 1.41 3.41 6.34
C ALA A 26 0.24 3.91 7.20
N GLY A 27 -0.46 3.01 7.91
CA GLY A 27 -1.42 3.35 8.96
C GLY A 27 -0.82 4.23 10.05
N ILE A 28 0.25 3.74 10.70
CA ILE A 28 0.92 4.44 11.81
C ILE A 28 1.48 5.80 11.35
N LYS A 29 2.05 5.85 10.15
CA LYS A 29 2.71 7.04 9.59
C LYS A 29 1.77 7.98 8.83
N ASN A 30 0.45 7.76 8.91
CA ASN A 30 -0.57 8.60 8.29
C ASN A 30 -0.37 8.77 6.77
N ARG A 31 -0.04 7.68 6.08
CA ARG A 31 0.18 7.63 4.63
C ARG A 31 -0.90 6.84 3.92
N ASP A 32 -0.94 6.97 2.59
CA ASP A 32 -1.89 6.32 1.70
C ASP A 32 -1.73 4.78 1.76
N LEU A 33 -2.75 4.08 2.28
CA LEU A 33 -2.66 2.62 2.45
C LEU A 33 -2.53 1.91 1.11
N SER A 34 -3.42 2.21 0.17
CA SER A 34 -3.51 1.50 -1.11
C SER A 34 -2.21 1.58 -1.90
N TYR A 35 -1.59 2.75 -1.96
CA TYR A 35 -0.29 2.97 -2.61
C TYR A 35 0.80 2.13 -1.96
N TRP A 36 0.97 2.23 -0.64
CA TRP A 36 2.07 1.55 0.05
C TRP A 36 1.92 0.03 0.07
N THR A 37 0.68 -0.48 0.23
CA THR A 37 0.37 -1.90 0.17
C THR A 37 0.61 -2.47 -1.23
N ALA A 38 0.12 -1.81 -2.28
CA ALA A 38 0.26 -2.30 -3.66
C ALA A 38 1.72 -2.33 -4.13
N TRP A 39 2.47 -1.24 -3.90
CA TRP A 39 3.87 -1.18 -4.30
C TRP A 39 4.75 -2.14 -3.52
N SER A 40 4.46 -2.38 -2.23
CA SER A 40 5.20 -3.34 -1.42
C SER A 40 4.85 -4.79 -1.75
N PHE A 41 3.67 -5.07 -2.32
CA PHE A 41 3.39 -6.39 -2.87
C PHE A 41 4.19 -6.65 -4.16
N LEU A 42 4.26 -5.66 -5.05
CA LEU A 42 4.97 -5.77 -6.33
C LEU A 42 6.50 -5.79 -6.14
N VAL A 43 7.01 -4.93 -5.27
CA VAL A 43 8.43 -4.76 -4.96
C VAL A 43 8.61 -4.84 -3.44
N PRO A 44 8.77 -6.04 -2.87
CA PRO A 44 8.78 -6.25 -1.41
C PRO A 44 9.76 -5.36 -0.61
N PRO A 45 10.99 -5.11 -1.09
CA PRO A 45 11.92 -4.20 -0.40
C PRO A 45 11.41 -2.76 -0.25
N PHE A 46 10.43 -2.32 -1.05
CA PHE A 46 9.88 -0.96 -0.99
C PHE A 46 9.22 -0.64 0.35
N ALA A 47 8.73 -1.66 1.07
CA ALA A 47 8.17 -1.51 2.41
C ALA A 47 9.17 -0.91 3.42
N LEU A 48 10.48 -1.15 3.22
CA LEU A 48 11.53 -0.61 4.11
C LEU A 48 11.59 0.91 4.06
N TRP A 49 11.20 1.53 2.95
CA TRP A 49 11.22 2.98 2.80
C TRP A 49 10.30 3.68 3.82
N LEU A 50 9.20 3.01 4.24
CA LEU A 50 8.32 3.52 5.27
C LEU A 50 9.02 3.66 6.63
N LEU A 51 10.03 2.85 6.95
CA LEU A 51 10.75 2.96 8.22
C LEU A 51 11.43 4.33 8.37
N PHE A 52 12.03 4.82 7.29
CA PHE A 52 12.77 6.09 7.27
C PHE A 52 11.89 7.33 7.10
N LEU A 53 10.70 7.18 6.53
CA LEU A 53 9.81 8.30 6.31
C LEU A 53 9.20 8.83 7.63
N PRO A 54 9.17 10.15 7.85
CA PRO A 54 8.46 10.71 8.98
C PRO A 54 6.94 10.51 8.83
N ARG A 55 6.25 10.51 9.98
CA ARG A 55 4.78 10.52 10.03
C ARG A 55 4.27 11.79 9.35
N ASN A 56 3.32 11.63 8.42
CA ASN A 56 2.70 12.76 7.74
C ASN A 56 1.80 13.54 8.70
N LYS A 57 1.99 14.86 8.79
CA LYS A 57 1.17 15.75 9.62
C LYS A 57 0.00 16.29 8.80
N GLY A 58 -1.15 16.49 9.45
CA GLY A 58 -2.37 16.96 8.81
C GLY A 58 -3.34 15.82 8.45
N PRO A 59 -4.41 16.14 7.69
CA PRO A 59 -5.39 15.15 7.27
C PRO A 59 -4.71 13.98 6.54
N ARG A 60 -5.19 12.77 6.80
CA ARG A 60 -4.72 11.59 6.09
C ARG A 60 -4.92 11.80 4.59
N PRO A 61 -3.92 11.51 3.72
CA PRO A 61 -4.15 11.41 2.30
C PRO A 61 -5.22 10.35 2.08
N ARG A 62 -6.45 10.81 1.85
CA ARG A 62 -7.60 9.97 1.57
C ARG A 62 -7.86 10.13 0.08
N ARG A 63 -7.77 9.04 -0.67
CA ARG A 63 -8.33 9.03 -2.02
C ARG A 63 -9.84 9.27 -1.89
N PRO A 64 -10.42 10.20 -2.67
CA PRO A 64 -11.86 10.41 -2.66
C PRO A 64 -12.56 9.09 -2.99
N THR A 65 -13.69 8.85 -2.33
CA THR A 65 -14.48 7.64 -2.60
C THR A 65 -15.11 7.73 -4.00
N LEU A 66 -15.51 6.59 -4.55
CA LEU A 66 -16.24 6.56 -5.82
C LEU A 66 -17.49 7.44 -5.76
N ASP A 67 -18.24 7.39 -4.66
CA ASP A 67 -19.43 8.23 -4.46
C ASP A 67 -19.10 9.73 -4.36
N GLU A 68 -17.96 10.09 -3.75
CA GLU A 68 -17.49 11.49 -3.68
C GLU A 68 -17.10 12.01 -5.06
N ILE A 69 -16.47 11.15 -5.89
CA ILE A 69 -16.11 11.47 -7.28
C ILE A 69 -17.39 11.62 -8.12
N ASP A 70 -18.30 10.65 -8.05
CA ASP A 70 -19.56 10.67 -8.80
C ASP A 70 -20.42 11.89 -8.44
N ARG A 71 -20.49 12.26 -7.16
CA ARG A 71 -21.17 13.49 -6.73
C ARG A 71 -20.53 14.77 -7.27
N HIS A 72 -19.20 14.81 -7.39
CA HIS A 72 -18.50 15.98 -7.93
C HIS A 72 -18.67 16.10 -9.45
N GLU A 73 -18.69 14.97 -10.18
CA GLU A 73 -18.82 14.94 -11.63
C GLU A 73 -20.28 15.08 -12.10
N ASN A 74 -21.23 14.48 -11.37
CA ASN A 74 -22.62 14.32 -11.79
C ASN A 74 -23.64 14.97 -10.83
N GLY A 75 -23.19 15.66 -9.79
CA GLY A 75 -24.06 16.36 -8.83
C GLY A 75 -24.70 17.63 -9.41
N PRO A 76 -25.85 18.08 -8.85
CA PRO A 76 -26.47 19.33 -9.28
C PRO A 76 -25.55 20.52 -8.98
N LEU A 77 -25.43 21.44 -9.96
CA LEU A 77 -24.69 22.71 -9.86
C LEU A 77 -25.23 23.59 -8.73
#